data_AF-A0A2V9BGW5-F1
#
_entry.id   AF-A0A2V9BGW5-F1
#
_cell.length_a   1.000
_cell.length_b   1.000
_cell.length_c   1.000
_cell.angle_alpha   90.00
_cell.angle_beta   90.00
_cell.angle_gamma   90.00
#
_symmetry.space_group_name_H-M   'P 1'
#
loop_
_entity.id
_entity.type
_entity.pdbx_description
1 polymer ?
#
loop_
_entity_poly.entity_id
_entity_poly.type
_entity_poly.pdbx_seq_one_letter_code
_entity_poly.pdbx_strand_id
1 'polypeptide(L)'
;FNGEIYNFPELRTALEAGGHRFYTSTDTEVIVHLYEEYGVKCVQKLRGMFAFALWDERRERLLLARDRFGKKPLHYALSGGRLLFGSE
;
A
#
# COMPACT_ATOMS: atom_id res chain seq x y z
N PHE A 1 8.15 0.42 1.41
CA PHE A 1 7.45 1.11 0.30
C PHE A 1 8.50 1.61 -0.67
N ASN A 2 8.34 1.34 -1.97
CA ASN A 2 9.23 1.86 -3.01
C ASN A 2 8.36 2.56 -4.05
N GLY A 3 8.51 3.87 -4.21
CA GLY A 3 7.69 4.64 -5.11
C GLY A 3 7.23 5.97 -4.53
N GLU A 4 6.14 6.47 -5.11
CA GLU A 4 5.51 7.73 -4.76
C GLU A 4 4.01 7.66 -5.11
N ILE A 5 3.15 8.11 -4.20
CA ILE A 5 1.70 8.24 -4.43
C ILE A 5 1.38 9.71 -4.74
N TYR A 6 1.19 10.02 -6.02
CA TYR A 6 1.01 11.40 -6.49
C TYR A 6 -0.27 12.05 -5.96
N ASN A 7 -1.33 11.28 -5.73
CA ASN A 7 -2.59 11.79 -5.21
C ASN A 7 -2.70 11.70 -3.67
N PHE A 8 -1.58 11.55 -2.95
CA PHE A 8 -1.60 11.45 -1.49
C PHE A 8 -2.25 12.66 -0.78
N PRO A 9 -2.14 13.93 -1.24
CA PRO A 9 -2.75 15.05 -0.54
C PRO A 9 -4.28 15.01 -0.58
N GLU A 10 -4.84 14.64 -1.74
CA GLU A 10 -6.28 14.47 -1.95
C GLU A 10 -6.83 13.32 -1.09
N LEU A 11 -6.12 12.18 -1.09
CA LEU A 11 -6.49 11.00 -0.31
C LEU A 11 -6.44 11.27 1.19
N ARG A 12 -5.38 11.95 1.66
CA ARG A 12 -5.24 12.36 3.06
C ARG A 12 -6.41 13.24 3.49
N THR A 13 -6.72 14.27 2.72
CA THR A 13 -7.83 15.18 3.02
C THR A 13 -9.15 14.41 3.16
N ALA A 14 -9.43 13.47 2.24
CA ALA A 14 -10.63 12.64 2.30
C ALA A 14 -10.66 11.71 3.53
N LEU A 15 -9.52 11.13 3.91
CA LEU A 15 -9.40 10.24 5.07
C LEU A 15 -9.48 11.01 6.40
N GLU A 16 -8.86 12.19 6.50
CA GLU A 16 -9.00 13.07 7.66
C GLU A 16 -10.46 13.51 7.86
N ALA A 17 -11.17 13.82 6.77
CA ALA A 17 -12.61 14.08 6.81
C ALA A 17 -13.44 12.84 7.24
N GLY A 18 -12.93 11.64 6.97
CA GLY A 18 -13.49 10.36 7.45
C GLY A 18 -13.12 10.00 8.90
N GLY A 19 -12.32 10.84 9.58
CA GLY A 19 -11.94 10.65 10.98
C GLY A 19 -10.60 9.94 11.20
N HIS A 20 -9.84 9.64 10.15
CA HIS A 20 -8.48 9.11 10.30
C HIS A 20 -7.53 10.18 10.84
N ARG A 21 -6.60 9.76 11.68
CA ARG A 21 -5.57 10.63 12.27
C ARG A 21 -4.21 10.21 11.77
N PHE A 22 -3.56 11.10 11.03
CA PHE A 22 -2.21 10.90 10.51
C PHE A 22 -1.16 11.40 11.51
N TYR A 23 -0.08 10.66 11.64
CA TYR A 23 1.05 10.96 12.52
C TYR A 23 2.28 11.44 11.77
N THR A 24 2.37 11.15 10.48
CA THR A 24 3.46 11.55 9.59
C THR A 24 2.93 12.44 8.48
N SER A 25 3.85 13.06 7.73
CA SER A 25 3.54 13.80 6.50
C SER A 25 3.93 13.01 5.24
N THR A 26 4.16 11.70 5.37
CA THR A 26 4.62 10.85 4.29
C THR A 26 3.44 10.31 3.47
N ASP A 27 3.68 10.11 2.18
CA ASP A 27 2.72 9.48 1.27
C ASP A 27 2.42 8.01 1.64
N THR A 28 3.37 7.35 2.31
CA THR A 28 3.28 5.95 2.71
C THR A 28 2.17 5.69 3.72
N GLU A 29 1.93 6.60 4.67
CA GLU A 29 0.92 6.42 5.71
C GLU A 29 -0.51 6.37 5.16
N VAL A 30 -0.75 7.06 4.03
CA VAL A 30 -2.04 7.02 3.33
C VAL A 30 -2.43 5.60 2.93
N ILE A 31 -1.47 4.71 2.68
CA ILE A 31 -1.74 3.30 2.31
C ILE A 31 -2.44 2.57 3.45
N VAL A 32 -1.98 2.77 4.69
CA VAL A 32 -2.52 2.06 5.86
C VAL A 32 -3.95 2.54 6.12
N HIS A 33 -4.19 3.84 6.14
CA HIS A 33 -5.53 4.39 6.35
C HIS A 33 -6.49 4.05 5.21
N LEU A 34 -6.04 4.02 3.96
CA LEU A 34 -6.87 3.53 2.86
C LEU A 34 -7.20 2.03 3.02
N TYR A 35 -6.27 1.23 3.52
CA TYR A 35 -6.52 -0.19 3.77
C TYR A 35 -7.49 -0.38 4.95
N GLU A 36 -7.44 0.44 5.98
CA GLU A 36 -8.43 0.44 7.07
C GLU A 36 -9.85 0.73 6.55
N GLU A 37 -9.99 1.74 5.68
CA GLU A 37 -11.29 2.19 5.16
C GLU A 37 -11.84 1.26 4.05
N TYR A 38 -10.99 0.82 3.13
CA TYR A 38 -11.42 0.13 1.90
C TYR A 38 -10.92 -1.33 1.78
N GLY A 39 -10.13 -1.81 2.73
CA GLY A 39 -9.45 -3.11 2.65
C GLY A 39 -8.56 -3.21 1.41
N VAL A 40 -8.51 -4.39 0.79
CA VAL A 40 -7.70 -4.64 -0.42
C VAL A 40 -8.08 -3.76 -1.61
N LYS A 41 -9.28 -3.17 -1.63
CA LYS A 41 -9.72 -2.25 -2.69
C LYS A 41 -9.02 -0.89 -2.63
N CYS A 42 -8.26 -0.61 -1.58
CA CYS A 42 -7.44 0.60 -1.43
C CYS A 42 -6.56 0.85 -2.66
N VAL A 43 -6.00 -0.20 -3.26
CA VAL A 43 -5.09 -0.13 -4.41
C VAL A 43 -5.72 0.55 -5.63
N GLN A 44 -7.04 0.52 -5.75
CA GLN A 44 -7.75 1.14 -6.88
C GLN A 44 -7.75 2.68 -6.79
N LYS A 45 -7.58 3.23 -5.58
CA LYS A 45 -7.55 4.68 -5.32
C LYS A 45 -6.16 5.29 -5.45
N LEU A 46 -5.11 4.46 -5.45
CA LEU A 46 -3.73 4.92 -5.55
C LEU A 46 -3.39 5.33 -6.99
N ARG A 47 -2.80 6.51 -7.15
CA ARG A 47 -2.22 7.00 -8.41
C ARG A 47 -0.74 7.29 -8.17
N GLY A 48 0.13 6.64 -8.91
CA GLY A 48 1.56 6.73 -8.66
C GLY A 48 2.36 5.65 -9.35
N MET A 49 3.65 5.63 -9.04
CA MET A 49 4.52 4.49 -9.28
C MET A 49 4.84 3.89 -7.91
N PHE A 50 4.53 2.62 -7.68
CA PHE A 50 4.71 2.04 -6.35
C PHE A 50 4.83 0.52 -6.39
N ALA A 51 5.57 0.01 -5.41
CA ALA A 51 5.52 -1.35 -4.94
C ALA A 51 5.51 -1.34 -3.42
N PHE A 52 4.59 -2.09 -2.80
CA PHE A 52 4.53 -2.20 -1.35
C PHE A 52 4.08 -3.58 -0.89
N ALA A 53 4.41 -3.87 0.37
CA ALA A 53 3.92 -4.99 1.14
C ALA A 53 3.26 -4.45 2.40
N LEU A 54 2.04 -4.89 2.69
CA LEU A 54 1.30 -4.57 3.91
C LEU A 54 0.95 -5.88 4.61
N TRP A 55 1.33 -6.00 5.87
CA TRP A 55 0.95 -7.11 6.74
C TRP A 55 -0.17 -6.68 7.67
N ASP A 56 -1.33 -7.32 7.54
CA ASP A 56 -2.47 -7.17 8.45
C ASP A 56 -2.41 -8.32 9.46
N GLU A 57 -1.82 -8.04 10.63
CA GLU A 57 -1.66 -9.02 11.71
C GLU A 57 -3.00 -9.54 12.24
N ARG A 58 -4.02 -8.68 12.30
CA ARG A 58 -5.35 -9.06 12.81
C ARG A 58 -6.04 -10.08 11.92
N ARG A 59 -5.70 -10.11 10.63
CA ARG A 59 -6.27 -11.03 9.63
C ARG A 59 -5.26 -12.04 9.11
N GLU A 60 -4.04 -12.06 9.66
CA GLU A 60 -2.91 -12.85 9.19
C GLU A 60 -2.75 -12.80 7.65
N ARG A 61 -2.79 -11.58 7.10
CA ARG A 61 -2.84 -11.37 5.65
C ARG A 61 -1.71 -10.49 5.14
N LEU A 62 -0.98 -10.99 4.14
CA LEU A 62 -0.05 -10.22 3.36
C LEU A 62 -0.72 -9.68 2.08
N LEU A 63 -0.68 -8.36 1.89
CA LEU A 63 -1.02 -7.70 0.65
C LEU A 63 0.27 -7.24 -0.03
N LEU A 64 0.57 -7.82 -1.19
CA LEU A 64 1.60 -7.35 -2.11
C LEU A 64 0.92 -6.60 -3.25
N ALA A 65 1.31 -5.35 -3.50
CA ALA A 65 0.69 -4.51 -4.52
C ALA A 65 1.73 -3.73 -5.31
N ARG A 66 1.45 -3.54 -6.60
CA ARG A 66 2.28 -2.79 -7.55
C ARG A 66 1.42 -1.85 -8.36
N ASP A 67 2.01 -0.76 -8.85
CA ASP A 67 1.33 0.16 -9.75
C ASP A 67 0.90 -0.50 -11.07
N ARG A 68 -0.05 0.14 -11.76
CA ARG A 68 -0.71 -0.40 -12.96
C ARG A 68 0.24 -0.76 -14.09
N PHE A 69 1.32 0.00 -14.24
CA PHE A 69 2.31 -0.24 -15.29
C PHE A 69 3.49 -1.08 -14.81
N GLY A 70 3.55 -1.39 -13.51
CA GLY A 70 4.63 -2.15 -12.92
C GLY A 70 5.97 -1.42 -12.94
N LYS A 71 5.96 -0.09 -12.76
CA LYS A 71 7.17 0.73 -12.82
C LYS A 71 8.21 0.36 -11.75
N LYS A 72 7.77 -0.06 -10.56
CA LYS A 72 8.67 -0.49 -9.47
C LYS A 72 8.72 -2.02 -9.39
N PRO A 73 9.90 -2.67 -9.39
CA PRO A 73 9.97 -4.12 -9.37
C PRO A 73 9.46 -4.67 -8.04
N LEU A 74 8.77 -5.81 -8.15
CA LEU A 74 8.28 -6.59 -7.01
C LEU A 74 8.23 -8.05 -7.46
N HIS A 75 9.21 -8.81 -7.03
CA HIS A 75 9.36 -10.23 -7.30
C HIS A 75 8.79 -11.02 -6.12
N TYR A 76 8.22 -12.18 -6.41
CA TYR A 76 7.84 -13.14 -5.38
C TYR A 76 8.18 -14.57 -5.83
N ALA A 77 8.44 -15.43 -4.85
CA ALA A 77 8.70 -16.84 -5.04
C ALA A 77 8.03 -17.66 -3.95
N LEU A 78 7.60 -18.86 -4.30
CA LEU A 78 7.14 -19.86 -3.35
C LEU A 78 8.23 -20.92 -3.22
N SER A 79 8.75 -21.10 -2.00
CA SER A 79 9.82 -22.07 -1.74
C SER A 79 9.62 -22.72 -0.37
N GLY A 80 9.52 -24.05 -0.34
CA GLY A 80 9.38 -24.82 0.90
C GLY A 80 8.20 -24.39 1.78
N GLY A 81 7.06 -24.06 1.18
CA GLY A 81 5.88 -23.58 1.91
C GLY A 81 5.98 -22.13 2.41
N ARG A 82 7.02 -21.40 2.02
CA ARG A 82 7.22 -19.99 2.36
C ARG A 82 6.98 -19.11 1.14
N LEU A 83 6.43 -17.93 1.38
CA LEU A 83 6.36 -16.85 0.40
C LEU A 83 7.55 -15.91 0.63
N LEU A 84 8.38 -15.78 -0.40
CA LEU A 84 9.48 -14.82 -0.45
C LEU A 84 9.07 -13.69 -1.38
N PHE A 85 9.40 -12.44 -1.05
CA PHE A 85 9.20 -11.30 -1.93
C PHE A 85 10.32 -10.27 -1.74
N GLY A 86 10.61 -9.52 -2.81
CA GLY A 86 11.70 -8.55 -2.81
C GLY A 86 11.63 -7.63 -4.03
N SER A 87 12.35 -6.51 -3.98
CA SER A 87 12.45 -5.61 -5.14
C SER A 87 13.50 -6.07 -6.15
N GLU A 88 14.59 -6.69 -5.71
CA GLU A 88 15.69 -7.27 -6.51
C GLU A 88 16.33 -8.43 -5.74
#